data_AF-A0A3N2RKR0-F1
#
_entry.id   AF-A0A3N2RKR0-F1
#
_cell.length_a   1.000
_cell.length_b   1.000
_cell.length_c   1.000
_cell.angle_alpha   90.00
_cell.angle_beta   90.00
_cell.angle_gamma   90.00
#
_symmetry.space_group_name_H-M   'P 1'
#
loop_
_entity.id
_entity.type
_entity.pdbx_description
1 polymer ?
#
loop_
_entity_poly.entity_id
_entity_poly.type
_entity_poly.pdbx_seq_one_letter_code
_entity_poly.pdbx_strand_id
1 'polypeptide(L)'
;MRLARVLAEHRAPDRPAIRIARGDALPLGERDLDWPQFVWAVQADGLGGWAPASLFDAQRGPATALADYDTLELDADAGQLLRLREELAQWWWARDARGREGWIPARALELLDRTAARAIDDDFPESNIQESLGTNRQ
;
A
#
# COMPACT_ATOMS: atom_id res chain seq x y z
N MET A 1 -8.39 -13.09 2.84
CA MET A 1 -7.44 -12.06 3.31
C MET A 1 -6.05 -12.66 3.26
N ARG A 2 -5.07 -11.94 2.71
CA ARG A 2 -3.66 -12.34 2.73
C ARG A 2 -3.01 -11.65 3.93
N LEU A 3 -2.32 -12.42 4.74
CA LEU A 3 -1.53 -11.91 5.86
C LEU A 3 -0.06 -12.07 5.51
N ALA A 4 0.76 -11.14 5.98
CA ALA A 4 2.21 -11.27 5.86
C ALA A 4 2.89 -10.82 7.14
N ARG A 5 4.06 -11.39 7.38
CA ARG A 5 4.98 -10.96 8.42
C ARG A 5 6.09 -10.13 7.82
N VAL A 6 6.41 -9.00 8.44
CA VAL A 6 7.55 -8.17 8.05
C VAL A 6 8.83 -8.90 8.44
N LEU A 7 9.69 -9.18 7.47
CA LEU A 7 10.99 -9.82 7.68
C LEU A 7 12.09 -8.82 8.01
N ALA A 8 12.03 -7.64 7.39
CA ALA A 8 13.00 -6.56 7.56
C ALA A 8 12.25 -5.25 7.74
N GLU A 9 12.79 -4.37 8.59
CA GLU A 9 12.17 -3.07 8.81
C GLU A 9 12.05 -2.28 7.51
N HIS A 10 10.93 -1.60 7.36
CA HIS A 10 10.68 -0.66 6.27
C HIS A 10 10.29 0.67 6.89
N ARG A 11 10.91 1.74 6.38
CA ARG A 11 10.66 3.11 6.79
C ARG A 11 10.23 3.87 5.56
N ALA A 12 9.10 4.56 5.67
CA ALA A 12 8.68 5.46 4.64
C ALA A 12 9.76 6.55 4.44
N PRO A 13 10.08 6.91 3.19
CA PRO A 13 11.04 7.97 2.92
C PRO A 13 10.51 9.31 3.43
N ASP A 14 11.44 10.21 3.80
CA ASP A 14 11.13 11.57 4.24
C ASP A 14 10.77 12.47 3.05
N ARG A 15 9.66 12.13 2.39
CA ARG A 15 9.05 12.88 1.30
C ARG A 15 7.53 12.78 1.40
N PRO A 16 6.79 13.83 1.03
CA PRO A 16 5.33 13.76 1.04
C PRO A 16 4.84 12.74 0.01
N ALA A 17 3.91 11.88 0.44
CA ALA A 17 3.20 11.01 -0.47
C ALA A 17 2.31 11.84 -1.41
N ILE A 18 2.29 11.44 -2.69
CA ILE A 18 1.43 12.06 -3.70
C ILE A 18 0.28 11.12 -4.04
N ARG A 19 -0.90 11.70 -4.27
CA ARG A 19 -2.11 10.97 -4.67
C ARG A 19 -2.43 11.25 -6.12
N ILE A 20 -2.30 10.23 -6.94
CA ILE A 20 -2.60 10.27 -8.37
C ILE A 20 -4.01 9.74 -8.54
N ALA A 21 -4.91 10.55 -9.10
CA ALA A 21 -6.23 10.12 -9.49
C ALA A 21 -6.23 9.62 -10.93
N ARG A 22 -7.10 8.66 -11.23
CA ARG A 22 -7.37 8.24 -12.61
C ARG A 22 -7.77 9.45 -13.45
N GLY A 23 -7.10 9.62 -14.59
CA GLY A 23 -7.30 10.73 -15.50
C GLY A 23 -6.38 11.92 -15.23
N ASP A 24 -5.59 11.90 -14.16
CA ASP A 24 -4.59 12.95 -13.92
C ASP A 24 -3.53 12.93 -15.03
N ALA A 25 -3.24 14.12 -15.56
CA ALA A 25 -2.19 14.32 -16.54
C ALA A 25 -0.95 14.88 -15.84
N LEU A 26 0.12 14.09 -15.79
CA LEU A 26 1.36 14.44 -15.10
C LEU A 26 2.60 14.06 -15.93
N PRO A 27 3.67 14.86 -15.87
CA PRO A 27 4.93 14.50 -16.49
C PRO A 27 5.61 13.35 -15.74
N LEU A 28 5.99 12.32 -16.49
CA LEU A 28 6.83 11.23 -16.07
C LEU A 28 8.30 11.54 -16.38
N GLY A 29 9.13 11.45 -15.35
CA GLY A 29 10.57 11.68 -15.39
C GLY A 29 11.36 10.39 -15.58
N GLU A 30 12.36 10.20 -14.72
CA GLU A 30 13.29 9.08 -14.78
C GLU A 30 12.66 7.78 -14.26
N ARG A 31 13.21 6.64 -14.70
CA ARG A 31 12.86 5.33 -14.17
C ARG A 31 13.79 4.99 -13.01
N ASP A 32 13.26 4.28 -12.03
CA ASP A 32 14.06 3.80 -10.93
C ASP A 32 15.04 2.72 -11.43
N LEU A 33 16.29 2.76 -10.95
CA LEU A 33 17.35 1.83 -11.36
C LEU A 33 17.27 0.49 -10.61
N ASP A 34 16.81 0.52 -9.36
CA ASP A 34 16.62 -0.65 -8.52
C ASP A 34 15.26 -1.31 -8.81
N TRP A 35 14.27 -0.50 -9.20
CA TRP A 35 12.90 -0.92 -9.49
C TRP A 35 12.46 -0.46 -10.89
N PRO A 36 12.90 -1.13 -11.97
CA PRO A 36 12.69 -0.65 -13.34
C PRO A 36 11.22 -0.47 -13.72
N GLN A 37 10.29 -1.13 -13.02
CA GLN A 37 8.85 -0.94 -13.19
C GLN A 37 8.30 0.37 -12.60
N PHE A 38 9.08 1.14 -11.85
CA PHE A 38 8.68 2.45 -11.32
C PHE A 38 9.24 3.61 -12.16
N VAL A 39 8.47 4.68 -12.19
CA VAL A 39 8.79 5.94 -12.85
C VAL A 39 8.50 7.10 -11.90
N TRP A 40 9.32 8.15 -11.97
CA TRP A 40 9.13 9.36 -11.18
C TRP A 40 7.99 10.17 -11.76
N ALA A 41 6.89 10.27 -11.03
CA ALA A 41 5.72 11.07 -11.38
C ALA A 41 5.76 12.39 -10.61
N VAL A 42 5.56 13.52 -11.30
CA VAL A 42 5.56 14.85 -10.68
C VAL A 42 4.18 15.49 -10.84
N GLN A 43 3.56 15.88 -9.73
CA GLN A 43 2.31 16.61 -9.73
C GLN A 43 2.49 18.09 -10.10
N ALA A 44 1.38 18.75 -10.41
CA ALA A 44 1.37 20.17 -10.78
C ALA A 44 1.85 21.09 -9.63
N ASP A 45 1.79 20.64 -8.38
CA ASP A 45 2.30 21.34 -7.20
C ASP A 45 3.82 21.19 -7.00
N GLY A 46 4.49 20.40 -7.86
CA GLY A 46 5.92 20.13 -7.80
C GLY A 46 6.30 18.97 -6.88
N LEU A 47 5.34 18.32 -6.22
CA LEU A 47 5.60 17.12 -5.44
C LEU A 47 5.78 15.91 -6.38
N GLY A 48 6.71 15.02 -6.02
CA GLY A 48 7.03 13.86 -6.83
C GLY A 48 7.12 12.58 -6.03
N GLY A 49 6.77 11.48 -6.68
CA GLY A 49 6.78 10.15 -6.07
C GLY A 49 6.99 9.05 -7.08
N TRP A 50 7.41 7.88 -6.58
CA TRP A 50 7.61 6.69 -7.39
C TRP A 50 6.27 6.00 -7.62
N ALA A 51 5.86 5.92 -8.88
CA ALA A 51 4.64 5.24 -9.29
C ALA A 51 4.96 4.14 -10.32
N PRO A 52 4.20 3.03 -10.34
CA PRO A 52 4.34 1.99 -11.34
C PRO A 52 4.12 2.56 -12.75
N ALA A 53 5.05 2.30 -13.67
CA ALA A 53 4.94 2.77 -15.05
C ALA A 53 3.74 2.16 -15.79
N SER A 54 3.22 1.02 -15.31
CA SER A 54 1.98 0.42 -15.81
C SER A 54 0.71 1.17 -15.42
N LEU A 55 0.80 2.13 -14.48
CA LEU A 55 -0.31 2.99 -14.08
C LEU A 55 -0.65 4.02 -15.17
N PHE A 56 0.28 4.29 -16.10
CA PHE A 56 0.16 5.38 -17.05
C PHE A 56 -0.01 4.88 -18.49
N ASP A 57 -0.65 5.71 -19.32
CA ASP A 57 -0.79 5.46 -20.76
C ASP A 57 0.52 5.61 -21.55
N ALA A 58 1.52 6.27 -20.97
CA ALA A 58 2.84 6.50 -21.53
C ALA A 58 3.94 6.14 -20.52
N GLN A 59 5.16 5.92 -21.03
CA GLN A 59 6.30 5.49 -20.23
C GLN A 59 7.31 6.62 -19.92
N ARG A 60 7.13 7.81 -20.52
CA ARG A 60 7.93 9.02 -20.26
C ARG A 60 7.16 10.26 -20.71
N GLY A 61 7.51 11.43 -20.16
CA GLY A 61 6.94 12.70 -20.59
C GLY A 61 5.48 12.85 -20.15
N PRO A 62 4.65 13.65 -20.83
CA PRO A 62 3.26 13.83 -20.42
C PRO A 62 2.49 12.50 -20.54
N ALA A 63 1.94 12.04 -19.43
CA ALA A 63 1.17 10.81 -19.36
C ALA A 63 -0.10 11.00 -18.55
N THR A 64 -1.10 10.16 -18.82
CA THR A 64 -2.37 10.13 -18.11
C THR A 64 -2.43 8.89 -17.22
N ALA A 65 -2.80 9.08 -15.96
CA ALA A 65 -3.03 7.99 -15.03
C ALA A 65 -4.28 7.18 -15.42
N LEU A 66 -4.15 5.86 -15.48
CA LEU A 66 -5.21 4.91 -15.85
C LEU A 66 -6.02 4.43 -14.63
N ALA A 67 -5.47 4.57 -13.43
CA ALA A 67 -6.09 4.20 -12.16
C ALA A 67 -5.65 5.14 -11.04
N ASP A 68 -6.37 5.10 -9.92
CA ASP A 68 -5.98 5.82 -8.69
C ASP A 68 -4.76 5.13 -8.06
N TYR A 69 -3.83 5.92 -7.54
CA TYR A 69 -2.62 5.42 -6.88
C TYR A 69 -2.13 6.40 -5.83
N ASP A 70 -1.76 5.89 -4.65
CA ASP A 70 -1.14 6.67 -3.59
C ASP A 70 0.31 6.20 -3.43
N THR A 71 1.29 7.11 -3.43
CA THR A 71 2.71 6.74 -3.20
C THR A 71 3.04 6.58 -1.72
N LEU A 72 2.04 6.55 -0.84
CA LEU A 72 2.20 6.37 0.60
C LEU A 72 2.87 5.02 0.91
N GLU A 73 4.00 5.08 1.60
CA GLU A 73 4.73 3.91 2.11
C GLU A 73 4.41 3.72 3.60
N LEU A 74 4.38 2.48 4.08
CA LEU A 74 4.00 2.16 5.47
C LEU A 74 5.22 1.85 6.34
N ASP A 75 5.38 2.58 7.45
CA ASP A 75 6.36 2.20 8.47
C ASP A 75 6.01 0.86 9.12
N ALA A 76 6.97 -0.06 9.06
CA ALA A 76 6.81 -1.42 9.53
C ALA A 76 8.07 -1.93 10.20
N ASP A 77 7.91 -2.54 11.37
CA ASP A 77 9.01 -3.16 12.12
C ASP A 77 9.12 -4.65 11.81
N ALA A 78 10.34 -5.19 11.85
CA ALA A 78 10.55 -6.62 11.69
C ALA A 78 9.75 -7.43 12.72
N GLY A 79 9.08 -8.48 12.27
CA GLY A 79 8.18 -9.31 13.05
C GLY A 79 6.72 -8.83 13.08
N GLN A 80 6.44 -7.61 12.61
CA GLN A 80 5.07 -7.08 12.58
C GLN A 80 4.20 -7.85 11.58
N LEU A 81 2.92 -8.01 11.93
CA LEU A 81 1.92 -8.64 11.08
C LEU A 81 1.11 -7.59 10.33
N LEU A 82 0.87 -7.84 9.05
CA LEU A 82 0.18 -6.92 8.16
C LEU A 82 -0.87 -7.63 7.32
N ARG A 83 -1.99 -6.94 7.08
CA ARG A 83 -3.05 -7.36 6.17
C ARG A 83 -2.76 -6.80 4.79
N LEU A 84 -2.54 -7.68 3.81
CA LEU A 84 -2.24 -7.30 2.44
C LEU A 84 -3.54 -7.18 1.63
N ARG A 85 -3.68 -6.07 0.89
CA ARG A 85 -4.85 -5.78 0.05
C ARG A 85 -4.57 -5.96 -1.44
N GLU A 86 -3.54 -5.31 -1.95
CA GLU A 86 -3.21 -5.25 -3.37
C GLU A 86 -1.72 -5.41 -3.59
N GLU A 87 -1.34 -6.10 -4.66
CA GLU A 87 0.04 -6.20 -5.11
C GLU A 87 0.20 -5.43 -6.42
N LEU A 88 1.17 -4.53 -6.47
CA LEU A 88 1.51 -3.80 -7.67
C LEU A 88 3.02 -3.65 -7.76
N ALA A 89 3.60 -3.98 -8.91
CA ALA A 89 5.02 -3.76 -9.16
C ALA A 89 5.99 -4.40 -8.12
N GLN A 90 5.62 -5.56 -7.54
CA GLN A 90 6.32 -6.25 -6.44
C GLN A 90 6.28 -5.51 -5.08
N TRP A 91 5.32 -4.62 -4.91
CA TRP A 91 4.99 -3.97 -3.65
C TRP A 91 3.57 -4.34 -3.25
N TRP A 92 3.34 -4.43 -1.95
CA TRP A 92 2.02 -4.71 -1.40
C TRP A 92 1.47 -3.51 -0.65
N TRP A 93 0.22 -3.16 -0.95
CA TRP A 93 -0.56 -2.26 -0.11
C TRP A 93 -0.96 -3.03 1.15
N ALA A 94 -0.38 -2.65 2.27
CA ALA A 94 -0.49 -3.33 3.53
C ALA A 94 -1.21 -2.44 4.56
N ARG A 95 -1.90 -3.08 5.51
CA ARG A 95 -2.54 -2.42 6.65
C ARG A 95 -2.05 -3.04 7.95
N ASP A 96 -1.64 -2.21 8.90
CA ASP A 96 -1.25 -2.67 10.24
C ASP A 96 -2.44 -2.77 11.22
N ALA A 97 -2.18 -3.32 12.41
CA ALA A 97 -3.18 -3.45 13.47
C ALA A 97 -3.67 -2.10 14.02
N ARG A 98 -2.90 -1.02 13.83
CA ARG A 98 -3.29 0.36 14.19
C ARG A 98 -4.15 1.01 13.13
N GLY A 99 -4.41 0.32 12.02
CA GLY A 99 -5.21 0.79 10.90
C GLY A 99 -4.46 1.68 9.91
N ARG A 100 -3.15 1.86 10.05
CA ARG A 100 -2.30 2.59 9.08
C ARG A 100 -2.13 1.74 7.82
N GLU A 101 -2.14 2.40 6.67
CA GLU A 101 -2.05 1.77 5.35
C GLU A 101 -0.90 2.37 4.54
N GLY A 102 -0.31 1.59 3.64
CA GLY A 102 0.74 2.04 2.72
C GLY A 102 1.45 0.88 2.02
N TRP A 103 2.30 1.22 1.06
CA TRP A 103 3.11 0.26 0.31
C TRP A 103 4.29 -0.27 1.13
N ILE A 104 4.56 -1.57 1.00
CA ILE A 104 5.75 -2.26 1.50
C ILE A 104 6.30 -3.18 0.41
N PRO A 105 7.63 -3.26 0.23
CA PRO A 105 8.21 -4.12 -0.80
C PRO A 105 7.98 -5.59 -0.47
N ALA A 106 7.57 -6.40 -1.45
CA ALA A 106 7.29 -7.83 -1.27
C ALA A 106 8.50 -8.60 -0.71
N ARG A 107 9.73 -8.18 -1.06
CA ARG A 107 10.97 -8.77 -0.52
C ARG A 107 11.15 -8.60 1.00
N ALA A 108 10.47 -7.64 1.61
CA ALA A 108 10.48 -7.42 3.07
C ALA A 108 9.35 -8.19 3.77
N LEU A 109 8.57 -9.01 3.04
CA LEU A 109 7.40 -9.68 3.55
C LEU A 109 7.53 -11.21 3.39
N GLU A 110 7.12 -11.93 4.42
CA GLU A 110 6.83 -13.35 4.37
C GLU A 110 5.31 -13.53 4.28
N LEU A 111 4.82 -14.04 3.15
CA LEU A 111 3.40 -14.37 3.00
C LEU A 111 3.04 -15.53 3.93
N LEU A 112 2.02 -15.34 4.76
CA LEU A 112 1.54 -16.36 5.68
C LEU A 112 0.38 -17.13 5.05
N ASP A 113 0.53 -18.45 4.98
CA ASP A 113 -0.51 -19.33 4.48
C ASP A 113 -1.73 -19.37 5.42
N ARG A 114 -2.87 -19.78 4.86
CA ARG A 114 -4.19 -19.75 5.50
C ARG A 114 -4.27 -20.57 6.81
N THR A 115 -3.36 -21.52 7.01
CA THR A 115 -3.24 -22.32 8.23
C THR A 115 -2.61 -21.52 9.38
N ALA A 116 -1.66 -20.64 9.08
CA ALA A 116 -1.08 -19.73 10.06
C ALA A 116 -2.07 -18.61 10.41
N ALA A 117 -2.85 -18.12 9.43
CA ALA A 117 -3.83 -17.03 9.57
C ALA A 117 -4.85 -17.24 10.71
N ARG A 118 -5.22 -18.49 11.01
CA ARG A 118 -6.22 -18.83 12.04
C ARG A 118 -5.77 -18.48 13.47
N ALA A 119 -4.46 -18.45 13.73
CA ALA A 119 -3.89 -18.08 15.03
C ALA A 119 -3.68 -16.57 15.19
N ILE A 120 -3.80 -15.81 14.10
CA ILE A 120 -3.48 -14.38 14.01
C ILE A 120 -4.74 -13.50 14.11
N ASP A 121 -5.92 -14.11 13.96
CA ASP A 121 -7.21 -13.45 14.09
C ASP A 121 -7.39 -12.80 15.48
N ASP A 122 -6.78 -13.38 16.52
CA ASP A 122 -6.74 -12.83 17.89
C ASP A 122 -5.99 -11.49 17.99
N ASP A 123 -4.99 -11.25 17.14
CA ASP A 123 -4.12 -10.05 17.17
C ASP A 123 -4.68 -8.90 16.32
N PHE A 124 -5.66 -9.19 15.46
CA PHE A 124 -6.42 -8.19 14.72
C PHE A 124 -7.91 -8.37 15.02
N PRO A 125 -8.40 -7.86 16.16
CA PRO A 125 -9.82 -7.93 16.44
C PRO A 125 -10.56 -7.23 15.30
N GLU A 126 -11.34 -7.99 14.52
CA GLU A 126 -12.40 -7.39 13.72
C GLU A 126 -13.21 -6.56 14.70
N SER A 127 -13.25 -5.24 14.51
CA SER A 127 -14.02 -4.37 15.37
C SER A 127 -15.47 -4.86 15.31
N ASN A 128 -15.88 -5.57 16.36
CA ASN A 128 -17.22 -6.07 16.54
C ASN A 128 -18.11 -4.85 16.76
N ILE A 129 -18.63 -4.28 15.66
CA ILE A 129 -19.63 -3.23 15.71
C ILE A 129 -20.84 -3.88 16.39
N GLN A 130 -21.02 -3.57 17.67
CA GLN A 130 -22.17 -3.95 18.46
C GLN A 130 -23.43 -3.36 17.81
N GLU A 131 -24.24 -4.20 17.16
CA GLU A 131 -25.67 -3.94 17.10
C GLU A 131 -26.25 -4.16 18.50
N SER A 132 -26.17 -3.11 19.31
CA SER A 132 -27.06 -2.94 20.45
C SER A 132 -28.44 -2.58 19.92
N LEU A 133 -29.30 -3.57 19.68
CA LEU A 133 -30.72 -3.34 19.51
C LEU A 133 -31.50 -4.13 20.56
N GLY A 134 -31.94 -3.37 21.57
CA GLY A 134 -33.28 -3.53 22.16
C GLY A 134 -33.47 -4.69 23.13
N THR A 135 -33.32 -4.39 24.41
CA THR A 135 -34.15 -4.99 25.46
C THR A 135 -35.61 -4.99 25.00
N ASN A 136 -36.20 -6.18 24.80
CA ASN A 136 -37.65 -6.32 24.79
C ASN A 136 -38.06 -7.09 26.04
N ARG A 137 -38.65 -6.35 26.98
CA ARG A 137 -39.34 -6.90 28.15
C ARG A 137 -40.64 -7.54 27.66
N GLN A 138 -40.87 -8.79 28.05
CA GLN A 138 -42.20 -9.33 28.26
C GLN A 138 -42.35 -9.68 29.75
#